data_AF-A0AA38FCH8-F1
#
_entry.id   AF-A0AA38FCH8-F1
#
_cell.length_a   1.000
_cell.length_b   1.000
_cell.length_c   1.000
_cell.angle_alpha   90.00
_cell.angle_beta   90.00
_cell.angle_gamma   90.00
#
_symmetry.space_group_name_H-M   'P 1'
#
loop_
_entity.id
_entity.type
_entity.pdbx_description
1 polymer ?
#
loop_
_entity_poly.entity_id
_entity_poly.type
_entity_poly.pdbx_seq_one_letter_code
_entity_poly.pdbx_strand_id
1 'polypeptide(L)'
;EQWTEFFPTFLDGSALRWFETLGDNVKNSWDLLTESFLEEFGEQQKYADLMIEITKLSQGEKEKIRDYHARVLELRRKLDAQIRKEGLADGLMNGVDNLLCKHFILGMKPEIRQRVKYDRPATIEQAKEIARRQEESMEEEPKEIVAKVEPTPAPLVQNPQPLP
;
A
#
# COMPACT_ATOMS: atom_id res chain seq x y z
N GLU A 1 7.25 -24.52 -13.06
CA GLU A 1 6.15 -23.84 -13.77
C GLU A 1 6.42 -23.96 -15.27
N GLN A 2 5.49 -24.47 -16.07
CA GLN A 2 5.71 -24.73 -17.51
C GLN A 2 5.61 -23.45 -18.38
N TRP A 3 5.36 -22.29 -17.76
CA TRP A 3 5.12 -21.03 -18.47
C TRP A 3 6.30 -20.58 -19.33
N THR A 4 7.53 -20.87 -18.91
CA THR A 4 8.75 -20.54 -19.66
C THR A 4 8.86 -21.30 -21.00
N GLU A 5 8.36 -22.54 -21.06
CA GLU A 5 8.38 -23.36 -22.29
C GLU A 5 7.37 -22.87 -23.33
N PHE A 6 6.19 -22.41 -22.86
CA PHE A 6 5.13 -21.94 -23.75
C PHE A 6 5.26 -20.46 -24.12
N PHE A 7 5.92 -19.65 -23.29
CA PHE A 7 6.08 -18.21 -23.51
C PHE A 7 6.48 -17.81 -24.94
N PRO A 8 7.54 -18.39 -25.55
CA PRO A 8 7.95 -18.00 -26.90
C PRO A 8 6.88 -18.24 -27.98
N THR A 9 5.92 -19.15 -27.76
CA THR A 9 4.83 -19.42 -28.72
C THR A 9 3.83 -18.26 -28.83
N PHE A 10 3.83 -17.34 -27.85
CA PHE A 10 2.98 -16.15 -27.83
C PHE A 10 3.70 -14.90 -28.34
N LEU A 11 4.98 -15.00 -28.72
CA LEU A 11 5.79 -13.89 -29.20
C LEU A 11 5.85 -13.89 -30.72
N ASP A 12 5.86 -12.70 -31.31
CA ASP A 12 6.09 -12.51 -32.74
C ASP A 12 6.95 -11.26 -32.98
N GLY A 13 7.52 -11.14 -34.18
CA GLY A 13 8.26 -9.97 -34.62
C GLY A 13 9.40 -9.56 -33.70
N SER A 14 9.36 -8.31 -33.21
CA SER A 14 10.40 -7.76 -32.34
C SER A 14 10.46 -8.44 -30.98
N ALA A 15 9.33 -8.89 -30.44
CA ALA A 15 9.29 -9.57 -29.14
C ALA A 15 9.95 -10.95 -29.19
N LEU A 16 9.73 -11.70 -30.27
CA LEU A 16 10.40 -12.98 -30.46
C LEU A 16 11.92 -12.80 -30.61
N ARG A 17 12.35 -11.83 -31.44
CA ARG A 17 13.78 -11.52 -31.62
C ARG A 17 14.45 -11.10 -30.32
N TRP A 18 13.79 -10.26 -29.52
CA TRP A 18 14.29 -9.90 -28.19
C TRP A 18 14.45 -11.14 -27.30
N PHE A 19 13.45 -12.01 -27.23
CA PHE A 19 13.50 -13.22 -26.42
C PHE A 19 14.68 -14.12 -26.82
N GLU A 20 14.95 -14.25 -28.12
CA GLU A 20 16.09 -15.03 -28.63
C GLU A 20 17.44 -14.51 -28.09
N THR A 21 17.58 -13.20 -27.85
CA THR A 21 18.81 -12.60 -27.30
C THR A 21 19.05 -12.89 -25.81
N LEU A 22 18.03 -13.33 -25.07
CA LEU A 22 18.17 -13.59 -23.63
C LEU A 22 19.01 -14.85 -23.34
N GLY A 23 19.76 -14.83 -22.24
CA GLY A 23 20.48 -16.00 -21.74
C GLY A 23 19.54 -17.06 -21.15
N ASP A 24 19.99 -18.32 -21.14
CA ASP A 24 19.22 -19.46 -20.62
C ASP A 24 18.84 -19.29 -19.14
N ASN A 25 19.67 -18.58 -18.36
CA ASN A 25 19.37 -18.26 -16.96
C ASN A 25 18.09 -17.43 -16.81
N VAL A 26 17.85 -16.49 -17.72
CA VAL A 26 16.63 -15.66 -17.74
C VAL A 26 15.47 -16.47 -18.30
N LYS A 27 15.67 -17.16 -19.43
CA LYS A 27 14.63 -17.96 -20.09
C LYS A 27 14.07 -19.08 -19.19
N ASN A 28 14.89 -19.65 -18.30
CA ASN A 28 14.50 -20.75 -17.42
C ASN A 28 13.87 -20.32 -16.09
N SER A 29 13.76 -19.01 -15.81
CA SER A 29 13.13 -18.48 -14.61
C SER A 29 11.95 -17.61 -15.01
N TRP A 30 10.74 -18.01 -14.61
CA TRP A 30 9.53 -17.24 -14.93
C TRP A 30 9.58 -15.81 -14.36
N ASP A 31 10.11 -15.66 -13.14
CA ASP A 31 10.27 -14.36 -12.50
C ASP A 31 11.23 -13.45 -13.29
N LEU A 32 12.42 -13.95 -13.64
CA LEU A 32 13.41 -13.17 -14.39
C LEU A 32 12.93 -12.88 -15.82
N LEU A 33 12.25 -13.82 -16.45
CA LEU A 33 11.69 -13.67 -17.79
C LEU A 33 10.60 -12.59 -17.80
N THR A 34 9.69 -12.62 -16.82
CA THR A 34 8.62 -11.62 -16.68
C THR A 34 9.19 -10.25 -16.40
N GLU A 35 10.19 -10.15 -15.50
CA GLU A 35 10.88 -8.89 -15.21
C GLU A 35 11.51 -8.31 -16.49
N SER A 36 12.29 -9.12 -17.21
CA SER A 36 12.96 -8.70 -18.44
C SER A 36 11.95 -8.28 -19.53
N PHE A 37 10.84 -9.00 -19.67
CA PHE A 37 9.80 -8.68 -20.67
C PHE A 37 9.13 -7.34 -20.37
N LEU A 38 8.83 -7.08 -19.09
CA LEU A 38 8.26 -5.79 -18.67
C LEU A 38 9.27 -4.65 -18.80
N GLU A 39 10.56 -4.89 -18.62
CA GLU A 39 11.60 -3.88 -18.84
C GLU A 39 11.69 -3.47 -20.33
N GLU A 40 11.58 -4.42 -21.26
CA GLU A 40 11.65 -4.16 -22.70
C GLU A 40 10.34 -3.58 -23.27
N PHE A 41 9.20 -4.20 -22.95
CA PHE A 41 7.91 -3.93 -23.60
C PHE A 41 6.85 -3.28 -22.69
N GLY A 42 7.12 -3.11 -21.40
CA GLY A 42 6.18 -2.50 -20.47
C GLY A 42 5.95 -1.01 -20.76
N GLU A 43 4.79 -0.50 -20.34
CA GLU A 43 4.49 0.93 -20.40
C GLU A 43 5.54 1.73 -19.63
N GLN A 44 6.12 2.73 -20.29
CA GLN A 44 7.17 3.55 -19.70
C GLN A 44 6.56 4.75 -19.00
N GLN A 45 6.51 4.70 -17.67
CA GLN A 45 6.30 5.88 -16.83
C GLN A 45 7.66 6.49 -16.51
N LYS A 46 7.78 7.81 -16.66
CA LYS A 46 9.02 8.52 -16.31
C LYS A 46 9.21 8.49 -14.80
N TYR A 47 10.47 8.54 -14.34
CA TYR A 47 10.79 8.68 -12.92
C TYR A 47 9.97 9.79 -12.24
N ALA A 48 9.86 10.96 -12.88
CA ALA A 48 9.09 12.09 -12.36
C ALA A 48 7.60 11.78 -12.17
N ASP A 49 6.98 11.02 -13.08
CA ASP A 49 5.56 10.66 -13.00
C ASP A 49 5.31 9.68 -11.85
N LEU A 50 6.19 8.68 -11.69
CA LEU A 50 6.13 7.73 -10.57
C LEU A 50 6.30 8.44 -9.22
N MET A 51 7.19 9.43 -9.14
CA MET A 51 7.38 10.22 -7.93
C MET A 51 6.12 11.05 -7.60
N ILE A 52 5.45 11.62 -8.60
CA ILE A 52 4.16 12.29 -8.42
C ILE A 52 3.10 11.31 -7.91
N GLU A 53 3.03 10.10 -8.46
CA GLU A 53 2.10 9.07 -8.01
C GLU A 53 2.32 8.67 -6.55
N ILE A 54 3.57 8.46 -6.13
CA ILE A 54 3.93 8.17 -4.73
C ILE A 54 3.42 9.28 -3.80
N THR A 55 3.54 10.55 -4.20
CA THR A 55 3.09 11.66 -3.35
C THR A 55 1.58 11.77 -3.22
N LYS A 56 0.84 11.27 -4.22
CA LYS A 56 -0.63 11.30 -4.27
C LYS A 56 -1.28 10.03 -3.71
N LEU A 57 -0.51 8.97 -3.52
CA LEU A 57 -1.03 7.70 -3.06
C LEU A 57 -1.55 7.83 -1.63
N SER A 58 -2.80 7.42 -1.44
CA SER A 58 -3.45 7.36 -0.13
C SER A 58 -4.26 6.07 0.02
N GLN A 59 -4.44 5.68 1.27
CA GLN A 59 -5.30 4.57 1.65
C GLN A 59 -6.76 4.96 1.37
N GLY A 60 -7.46 4.13 0.61
CA GLY A 60 -8.87 4.29 0.33
C GLY A 60 -9.73 4.14 1.59
N GLU A 61 -10.92 4.76 1.60
CA GLU A 61 -11.82 4.78 2.77
C GLU A 61 -12.15 3.38 3.31
N LYS A 62 -12.39 2.42 2.41
CA LYS A 62 -12.69 1.02 2.74
C LYS A 62 -11.53 0.07 2.49
N GLU A 63 -10.38 0.60 2.07
CA GLU A 63 -9.20 -0.20 1.76
C GLU A 63 -8.50 -0.65 3.05
N LYS A 64 -8.14 -1.94 3.09
CA LYS A 64 -7.36 -2.53 4.17
C LYS A 64 -5.89 -2.14 4.05
N ILE A 65 -5.17 -2.11 5.16
CA ILE A 65 -3.74 -1.78 5.18
C ILE A 65 -2.92 -2.73 4.29
N ARG A 66 -3.28 -4.01 4.24
CA ARG A 66 -2.62 -5.00 3.37
C ARG A 66 -2.69 -4.59 1.88
N ASP A 67 -3.86 -4.17 1.42
CA ASP A 67 -4.09 -3.88 0.00
C ASP A 67 -3.46 -2.53 -0.38
N TYR A 68 -3.54 -1.54 0.52
CA TYR A 68 -2.82 -0.27 0.39
C TYR A 68 -1.30 -0.49 0.30
N HIS A 69 -0.75 -1.34 1.17
CA HIS A 69 0.67 -1.72 1.14
C HIS A 69 1.08 -2.38 -0.17
N ALA A 70 0.26 -3.30 -0.71
CA ALA A 70 0.54 -3.94 -1.98
C ALA A 70 0.66 -2.93 -3.14
N ARG A 71 -0.21 -1.91 -3.17
CA ARG A 71 -0.13 -0.83 -4.17
C ARG A 71 1.15 0.00 -4.05
N VAL A 72 1.61 0.24 -2.83
CA VAL A 72 2.89 0.96 -2.57
C VAL A 72 4.06 0.14 -3.10
N LEU A 73 4.06 -1.17 -2.87
CA LEU A 73 5.11 -2.07 -3.36
C LEU A 73 5.14 -2.17 -4.89
N GLU A 74 3.97 -2.13 -5.55
CA GLU A 74 3.94 -2.11 -7.02
C GLU A 74 4.55 -0.81 -7.58
N LEU A 75 4.28 0.34 -6.95
CA LEU A 75 4.93 1.60 -7.32
C LEU A 75 6.44 1.57 -7.07
N ARG A 76 6.86 0.96 -5.96
CA ARG A 76 8.28 0.73 -5.68
C ARG A 76 8.94 -0.09 -6.78
N ARG A 77 8.33 -1.22 -7.18
CA ARG A 77 8.86 -2.08 -8.24
C ARG A 77 9.02 -1.34 -9.56
N LYS A 78 8.03 -0.52 -9.95
CA LYS A 78 8.12 0.34 -11.14
C LYS A 78 9.25 1.36 -11.02
N LEU A 79 9.44 1.95 -9.84
CA LEU A 79 10.49 2.92 -9.60
C LEU A 79 11.89 2.30 -9.68
N ASP A 80 12.08 1.11 -9.11
CA ASP A 80 13.34 0.36 -9.18
C ASP A 80 13.72 0.06 -10.63
N ALA A 81 12.76 -0.39 -11.45
CA ALA A 81 12.98 -0.65 -12.86
C ALA A 81 13.42 0.63 -13.62
N GLN A 82 12.81 1.79 -13.32
CA GLN A 82 13.20 3.06 -13.95
C GLN A 82 14.58 3.54 -13.47
N ILE A 83 14.90 3.42 -12.17
CA ILE A 83 16.21 3.79 -11.63
C ILE A 83 17.33 2.98 -12.28
N ARG A 84 17.15 1.66 -12.41
CA ARG A 84 18.11 0.78 -13.09
C ARG A 84 18.28 1.17 -14.55
N LYS A 85 17.18 1.43 -15.25
CA LYS A 85 17.19 1.81 -16.66
C LYS A 85 17.88 3.16 -16.91
N GLU A 86 17.66 4.14 -16.04
CA GLU A 86 18.29 5.46 -16.13
C GLU A 86 19.75 5.47 -15.62
N GLY A 87 20.24 4.36 -15.07
CA GLY A 87 21.61 4.25 -14.54
C GLY A 87 21.87 5.14 -13.32
N LEU A 88 20.83 5.41 -12.52
CA LEU A 88 20.92 6.26 -11.35
C LEU A 88 21.62 5.51 -10.19
N ALA A 89 22.44 6.22 -9.41
CA ALA A 89 23.32 5.61 -8.40
C ALA A 89 22.59 4.97 -7.21
N ASP A 90 23.17 3.93 -6.61
CA ASP A 90 22.64 3.19 -5.44
C ASP A 90 22.30 4.09 -4.24
N GLY A 91 23.02 5.21 -4.05
CA GLY A 91 22.71 6.19 -3.01
C GLY A 91 21.31 6.82 -3.14
N LEU A 92 20.75 6.85 -4.36
CA LEU A 92 19.39 7.28 -4.63
C LEU A 92 18.35 6.28 -4.09
N MET A 93 18.63 4.97 -4.13
CA MET A 93 17.71 3.92 -3.65
C MET A 93 17.42 4.09 -2.15
N ASN A 94 18.45 4.37 -1.33
CA ASN A 94 18.26 4.62 0.10
C ASN A 94 17.41 5.88 0.38
N GLY A 95 17.54 6.91 -0.46
CA GLY A 95 16.69 8.11 -0.39
C GLY A 95 15.23 7.81 -0.74
N VAL A 96 15.03 6.97 -1.75
CA VAL A 96 13.72 6.50 -2.21
C VAL A 96 13.01 5.68 -1.14
N ASP A 97 13.71 4.79 -0.42
CA ASP A 97 13.12 4.00 0.67
C ASP A 97 12.57 4.87 1.79
N ASN A 98 13.35 5.86 2.22
CA ASN A 98 12.92 6.80 3.24
C ASN A 98 11.73 7.64 2.78
N LEU A 99 11.74 8.07 1.51
CA LEU A 99 10.64 8.82 0.93
C LEU A 99 9.36 7.98 0.84
N LEU A 100 9.45 6.75 0.36
CA LEU A 100 8.33 5.82 0.28
C LEU A 100 7.77 5.52 1.67
N CYS A 101 8.62 5.26 2.67
CA CYS A 101 8.17 5.05 4.05
C CYS A 101 7.40 6.28 4.58
N LYS A 102 7.95 7.48 4.38
CA LYS A 102 7.30 8.74 4.76
C LYS A 102 5.94 8.91 4.08
N HIS A 103 5.87 8.70 2.76
CA HIS A 103 4.62 8.87 2.01
C HIS A 103 3.60 7.77 2.31
N PHE A 104 4.04 6.54 2.54
CA PHE A 104 3.20 5.45 3.00
C PHE A 104 2.46 5.83 4.27
N ILE A 105 3.18 6.33 5.29
CA ILE A 105 2.61 6.79 6.56
C ILE A 105 1.69 8.01 6.35
N LEU A 106 2.08 8.97 5.51
CA LEU A 106 1.25 10.16 5.26
C LEU A 106 -0.08 9.81 4.58
N GLY A 107 -0.08 8.85 3.67
CA GLY A 107 -1.25 8.40 2.94
C GLY A 107 -2.20 7.50 3.73
N MET A 108 -1.80 6.99 4.90
CA MET A 108 -2.69 6.22 5.79
C MET A 108 -3.89 7.05 6.28
N LYS A 109 -4.98 6.35 6.60
CA LYS A 109 -6.15 6.95 7.28
C LYS A 109 -5.73 7.68 8.57
N PRO A 110 -6.36 8.81 8.93
CA PRO A 110 -5.95 9.63 10.07
C PRO A 110 -5.79 8.84 11.38
N GLU A 111 -6.70 7.91 11.66
CA GLU A 111 -6.77 7.12 12.90
C GLU A 111 -5.56 6.18 12.99
N ILE A 112 -5.25 5.48 11.90
CA ILE A 112 -4.10 4.56 11.81
C ILE A 112 -2.79 5.36 11.82
N ARG A 113 -2.73 6.45 11.04
CA ARG A 113 -1.55 7.29 10.87
C ARG A 113 -1.03 7.87 12.18
N GLN A 114 -1.92 8.30 13.07
CA GLN A 114 -1.52 8.85 14.37
C GLN A 114 -0.76 7.82 15.20
N ARG A 115 -1.27 6.59 15.27
CA ARG A 115 -0.62 5.49 15.98
C ARG A 115 0.73 5.15 15.38
N VAL A 116 0.80 5.00 14.06
CA VAL A 116 2.05 4.67 13.35
C VAL A 116 3.11 5.76 13.54
N LYS A 117 2.73 7.04 13.48
CA LYS A 117 3.66 8.15 13.72
C LYS A 117 4.23 8.17 15.15
N TYR A 118 3.43 7.77 16.15
CA TYR A 118 3.86 7.69 17.53
C TYR A 118 4.99 6.66 17.71
N ASP A 119 4.85 5.49 17.07
CA ASP A 119 5.80 4.38 17.17
C ASP A 119 7.05 4.56 16.28
N ARG A 120 7.09 5.59 15.43
CA ARG A 120 8.26 6.01 14.62
C ARG A 120 8.98 4.86 13.88
N PRO A 121 8.29 4.13 12.99
CA PRO A 121 8.90 3.06 12.22
C PRO A 121 10.02 3.57 11.31
N ALA A 122 11.08 2.78 11.16
CA ALA A 122 12.18 3.04 10.24
C ALA A 122 11.92 2.51 8.83
N THR A 123 11.03 1.52 8.68
CA THR A 123 10.75 0.86 7.39
C THR A 123 9.25 0.75 7.12
N ILE A 124 8.90 0.56 5.84
CA ILE A 124 7.52 0.31 5.41
C ILE A 124 6.97 -0.94 6.08
N GLU A 125 7.76 -2.00 6.21
CA GLU A 125 7.34 -3.25 6.87
C GLU A 125 7.00 -3.05 8.34
N GLN A 126 7.81 -2.26 9.06
CA GLN A 126 7.51 -1.89 10.44
C GLN A 126 6.22 -1.04 10.51
N ALA A 127 6.08 -0.06 9.62
CA ALA A 127 4.89 0.79 9.54
C ALA A 127 3.63 -0.03 9.24
N LYS A 128 3.73 -1.02 8.33
CA LYS A 128 2.64 -1.94 7.96
C LYS A 128 2.18 -2.76 9.16
N GLU A 129 3.10 -3.32 9.92
CA GLU A 129 2.75 -4.18 11.05
C GLU A 129 2.11 -3.38 12.19
N ILE A 130 2.58 -2.16 12.46
CA ILE A 130 1.93 -1.25 13.43
C ILE A 130 0.52 -0.89 12.93
N ALA A 131 0.40 -0.55 11.64
CA ALA A 131 -0.87 -0.20 11.02
C ALA A 131 -1.88 -1.35 11.04
N ARG A 132 -1.44 -2.59 10.79
CA ARG A 132 -2.26 -3.80 10.84
C ARG A 132 -2.87 -4.02 12.23
N ARG A 133 -2.07 -3.91 13.28
CA ARG A 133 -2.55 -4.05 14.67
C ARG A 133 -3.58 -2.98 15.04
N GLN A 134 -3.38 -1.76 14.55
CA GLN A 134 -4.33 -0.67 14.77
C GLN A 134 -5.63 -0.87 13.96
N GLU A 135 -5.54 -1.40 12.75
CA GLU A 135 -6.73 -1.75 11.95
C GLU A 135 -7.55 -2.85 12.63
N GLU A 136 -6.90 -3.88 13.16
CA GLU A 136 -7.54 -4.97 13.91
C GLU A 136 -8.21 -4.49 15.20
N SER A 137 -7.54 -3.65 16.00
CA SER A 137 -8.14 -3.13 17.24
C SER A 137 -9.39 -2.27 16.98
N MET A 138 -9.42 -1.55 15.85
CA MET A 138 -10.58 -0.77 15.42
C MET A 138 -11.75 -1.62 14.90
N GLU A 139 -11.48 -2.86 14.48
CA GLU A 139 -12.51 -3.84 14.09
C GLU A 139 -13.05 -4.63 15.28
N GLU A 140 -12.23 -4.84 16.30
CA GLU A 140 -12.60 -5.53 17.54
C GLU A 140 -13.37 -4.66 18.54
N GLU A 141 -13.26 -3.33 18.50
CA GLU A 141 -14.13 -2.48 19.31
C GLU A 141 -15.59 -2.63 18.85
N PRO A 142 -16.49 -3.16 19.71
CA PRO A 142 -17.91 -3.24 19.37
C PRO A 142 -18.45 -1.82 19.18
N LYS A 143 -19.24 -1.60 18.13
CA LYS A 143 -20.14 -0.45 18.00
C LYS A 143 -21.28 -0.49 19.04
N GLU A 144 -20.99 -0.79 20.30
CA GLU A 144 -21.94 -0.82 21.42
C GLU A 144 -21.73 0.37 22.35
N ILE A 145 -22.02 1.60 21.90
CA ILE A 145 -22.61 2.62 22.79
C ILE A 145 -23.57 3.49 21.98
N VAL A 146 -24.64 2.91 21.44
CA VAL A 146 -25.84 3.69 21.09
C VAL A 146 -27.10 2.88 21.44
N ALA A 147 -27.39 2.71 22.73
CA ALA A 147 -28.73 2.35 23.18
C ALA A 147 -29.03 2.85 24.60
N LYS A 148 -29.92 3.84 24.65
CA LYS A 148 -30.76 4.28 25.79
C LYS A 148 -30.08 4.89 27.02
N VAL A 149 -29.91 6.21 26.98
CA VAL A 149 -30.27 7.01 28.16
C VAL A 149 -31.78 7.19 28.11
N GLU A 150 -32.52 6.36 28.86
CA GLU A 150 -33.93 6.67 29.15
C GLU A 150 -33.96 7.96 30.00
N PRO A 151 -34.81 8.95 29.67
CA PRO A 151 -34.95 10.12 30.52
C PRO A 151 -35.61 9.70 31.84
N THR A 152 -34.90 9.91 32.94
CA THR A 152 -35.40 9.78 34.31
C THR A 152 -36.73 10.53 34.44
N PRO A 153 -37.83 9.89 34.91
CA PRO A 153 -39.07 10.61 35.13
C PRO A 153 -38.87 11.62 36.27
N ALA A 154 -39.25 12.87 36.00
CA ALA A 154 -39.18 13.96 36.96
C ALA A 154 -39.97 13.63 38.24
N PRO A 155 -39.48 14.02 39.43
CA PRO A 155 -40.22 13.79 40.67
C PRO A 155 -41.54 14.57 40.64
N LEU A 156 -42.63 13.87 40.93
CA LEU A 156 -43.96 14.45 41.09
C LEU A 156 -43.93 15.45 42.25
N VAL A 157 -44.09 16.73 41.93
CA VAL A 157 -44.28 17.80 42.93
C VAL A 157 -45.59 17.52 43.64
N GLN A 158 -45.52 17.12 44.91
CA GLN A 158 -46.68 17.05 45.78
C GLN A 158 -47.14 18.47 46.09
N ASN A 159 -48.34 18.83 45.63
CA ASN A 159 -48.99 20.07 46.05
C ASN A 159 -49.24 20.03 47.57
N PRO A 160 -48.94 21.11 48.31
CA PRO A 160 -49.20 21.15 49.73
C PRO A 160 -50.71 21.16 50.00
N GLN A 161 -51.15 20.27 50.91
CA GLN A 161 -52.48 20.36 51.52
C GLN A 161 -52.60 21.68 52.30
N PRO A 162 -53.73 22.39 52.22
CA PRO A 162 -54.04 23.42 53.20
C PRO A 162 -54.54 22.78 54.50
N LEU A 163 -53.96 23.21 55.62
CA LEU A 163 -54.42 22.99 57.00
C LEU A 163 -54.62 24.37 57.66
N PRO A 164 -55.46 24.53 58.70
CA PRO A 164 -56.66 23.78 59.09
C PRO A 164 -57.98 24.52 58.76
#